data_AF-A0A8J3I5Z4-F1
#
_entry.id   AF-A0A8J3I5Z4-F1
#
_cell.length_a   1.000
_cell.length_b   1.000
_cell.length_c   1.000
_cell.angle_alpha   90.00
_cell.angle_beta   90.00
_cell.angle_gamma   90.00
#
_symmetry.space_group_name_H-M   'P 1'
#
loop_
_entity.id
_entity.type
_entity.pdbx_description
1 polymer ?
#
loop_
_entity_poly.entity_id
_entity_poly.type
_entity_poly.pdbx_seq_one_letter_code
_entity_poly.pdbx_strand_id
1 'polypeptide(L)'
;MSLSRLCLIGLLCLVAFGLAAYVVAPGITASGRAQTTLSLQTEAYIVTGKPTISVAKLDQILCETYNGVRPKACHSGQDLYNLGIEYGIDPIFALAFFRQESTYGTSPLAQRTLNLGNMRCAGYATCYEGFRVYADLAEGYNDWYRLIAHGYVNGEVSSQCPCKDV
;
A
#
# COMPACT_ATOMS: atom_id res chain seq x y z
N MET A 1 -30.99 -10.63 -47.67
CA MET A 1 -31.56 -9.30 -47.33
C MET A 1 -30.39 -8.40 -46.97
N SER A 2 -30.08 -7.45 -47.85
CA SER A 2 -28.80 -6.71 -47.88
C SER A 2 -28.96 -5.30 -47.28
N LEU A 3 -28.08 -4.96 -46.33
CA LEU A 3 -27.73 -3.58 -45.96
C LEU A 3 -27.38 -2.79 -47.22
N SER A 4 -27.99 -1.61 -47.42
CA SER A 4 -27.43 -0.44 -48.16
C SER A 4 -28.56 0.50 -48.65
N ARG A 5 -29.34 1.14 -47.76
CA ARG A 5 -30.30 2.25 -48.10
C ARG A 5 -30.69 3.15 -46.90
N LEU A 6 -29.74 3.58 -46.06
CA LEU A 6 -30.01 4.57 -45.01
C LEU A 6 -28.91 5.64 -44.94
N CYS A 7 -28.48 6.09 -46.11
CA CYS A 7 -27.71 7.32 -46.28
C CYS A 7 -28.50 8.19 -47.25
N LEU A 8 -28.66 9.48 -46.90
CA LEU A 8 -29.48 10.49 -47.57
C LEU A 8 -31.00 10.31 -47.39
N ILE A 9 -31.59 11.13 -46.51
CA ILE A 9 -32.94 11.77 -46.55
C ILE A 9 -33.24 12.27 -45.11
N GLY A 10 -32.35 13.11 -44.56
CA GLY A 10 -32.53 13.70 -43.22
C GLY A 10 -31.84 15.04 -43.08
N LEU A 11 -31.50 15.66 -44.21
CA LEU A 11 -30.88 16.97 -44.33
C LEU A 11 -31.68 17.69 -45.41
N LEU A 12 -32.37 18.77 -45.05
CA LEU A 12 -33.31 19.61 -45.84
C LEU A 12 -34.78 19.50 -45.42
N CYS A 13 -35.12 20.01 -44.24
CA CYS A 13 -36.38 20.73 -44.02
C CYS A 13 -36.26 21.53 -42.72
N LEU A 14 -36.71 22.79 -42.75
CA LEU A 14 -36.73 23.78 -41.65
C LEU A 14 -35.53 24.73 -41.54
N VAL A 15 -35.09 25.26 -42.69
CA VAL A 15 -34.69 26.67 -42.78
C VAL A 15 -35.95 27.48 -43.08
N ALA A 16 -36.62 27.97 -42.03
CA ALA A 16 -37.54 29.11 -42.07
C ALA A 16 -38.22 29.18 -40.71
N PHE A 17 -37.86 30.15 -39.88
CA PHE A 17 -38.77 30.99 -39.09
C PHE A 17 -37.94 31.82 -38.10
N GLY A 18 -38.09 33.14 -38.17
CA GLY A 18 -37.85 34.00 -37.02
C GLY A 18 -36.58 34.86 -37.06
N LEU A 19 -36.54 35.81 -38.00
CA LEU A 19 -35.93 37.12 -37.72
C LEU A 19 -36.71 37.78 -36.59
N ALA A 20 -36.14 37.81 -35.38
CA ALA A 20 -36.54 38.73 -34.32
C ALA A 20 -35.26 39.31 -33.70
N ALA A 21 -35.09 40.61 -33.91
CA ALA A 21 -33.97 41.40 -33.42
C ALA A 21 -34.13 41.77 -31.93
N TYR A 22 -33.02 42.25 -31.36
CA TYR A 22 -32.84 42.92 -30.05
C TYR A 22 -32.80 41.97 -28.84
N VAL A 23 -31.79 41.96 -27.96
CA VAL A 23 -30.98 43.06 -27.39
C VAL A 23 -29.56 42.54 -27.08
N VAL A 24 -28.51 43.28 -27.47
CA VAL A 24 -27.14 43.06 -26.97
C VAL A 24 -27.06 43.65 -25.57
N ALA A 25 -27.06 42.79 -24.54
CA ALA A 25 -26.76 43.21 -23.18
C ALA A 25 -25.23 43.43 -23.06
N PRO A 26 -24.77 44.60 -22.56
CA PRO A 26 -23.36 44.83 -22.31
C PRO A 26 -22.93 44.15 -21.01
N GLY A 27 -21.84 43.39 -21.10
CA GLY A 27 -20.90 43.13 -20.00
C GLY A 27 -21.45 42.52 -18.72
N ILE A 28 -21.63 41.19 -18.70
CA ILE A 28 -21.41 40.46 -17.45
C ILE A 28 -19.90 40.39 -17.26
N THR A 29 -19.34 41.30 -16.45
CA THR A 29 -18.04 41.07 -15.83
C THR A 29 -18.16 39.81 -14.99
N ALA A 30 -17.60 38.71 -15.49
CA ALA A 30 -17.36 37.52 -14.70
C ALA A 30 -16.47 37.93 -13.52
N SER A 31 -17.06 38.02 -12.33
CA SER A 31 -16.30 38.12 -11.09
C SER A 31 -15.41 36.89 -11.02
N GLY A 32 -14.10 37.09 -11.19
CA GLY A 32 -13.09 36.05 -11.07
C GLY A 32 -13.10 35.53 -9.64
N ARG A 33 -13.92 34.51 -9.38
CA ARG A 33 -13.83 33.73 -8.16
C ARG A 33 -12.45 33.10 -8.19
N ALA A 34 -11.57 33.53 -7.29
CA ALA A 34 -10.31 32.84 -7.05
C ALA A 34 -10.65 31.36 -6.82
N GLN A 35 -10.36 30.53 -7.81
CA GLN A 35 -10.40 29.10 -7.65
C GLN A 35 -9.18 28.78 -6.81
N THR A 36 -9.39 28.60 -5.51
CA THR A 36 -8.44 27.89 -4.67
C THR A 36 -8.34 26.49 -5.27
N THR A 37 -7.35 26.30 -6.13
CA THR A 37 -6.93 24.97 -6.55
C THR A 37 -6.48 24.29 -5.27
N LEU A 38 -7.33 23.41 -4.75
CA LEU A 38 -6.94 22.48 -3.71
C LEU A 38 -5.83 21.62 -4.34
N SER A 39 -4.58 21.98 -4.07
CA SER A 39 -3.45 21.12 -4.39
C SER A 39 -3.65 19.87 -3.57
N LEU A 40 -4.13 18.80 -4.22
CA LEU A 40 -4.09 17.47 -3.67
C LEU A 40 -2.60 17.12 -3.58
N GLN A 41 -1.94 17.51 -2.48
CA GLN A 41 -0.63 16.99 -2.15
C GLN A 41 -0.81 15.48 -1.99
N THR A 42 -0.56 14.76 -3.08
CA THR A 42 -0.36 13.33 -3.02
C THR A 42 1.02 13.18 -2.41
N GLU A 43 1.09 13.25 -1.08
CA GLU A 43 2.32 12.91 -0.39
C GLU A 43 2.60 11.44 -0.73
N ALA A 44 3.69 11.22 -1.47
CA ALA A 44 4.14 9.88 -1.76
C ALA A 44 4.54 9.24 -0.43
N TYR A 45 3.91 8.13 -0.08
CA TYR A 45 4.33 7.33 1.07
C TYR A 45 5.66 6.66 0.73
N ILE A 46 6.74 7.06 1.41
CA ILE A 46 8.08 6.51 1.22
C ILE A 46 8.37 5.49 2.33
N VAL A 47 8.80 4.29 1.94
CA VAL A 47 9.09 3.20 2.89
C VAL A 47 10.28 3.49 3.81
N THR A 48 11.28 4.21 3.29
CA THR A 48 12.45 4.65 4.04
C THR A 48 12.18 5.94 4.78
N GLY A 49 12.67 6.06 6.00
CA GLY A 49 12.54 7.26 6.80
C GLY A 49 12.55 6.99 8.28
N LYS A 50 12.34 8.05 9.06
CA LYS A 50 12.16 7.94 10.51
C LYS A 50 10.79 7.32 10.82
N PRO A 51 10.64 6.65 11.96
CA PRO A 51 9.34 6.15 12.37
C PRO A 51 8.26 7.21 12.46
N THR A 52 7.10 6.95 11.85
CA THR A 52 5.90 7.80 11.94
C THR A 52 4.87 7.27 12.94
N ILE A 53 5.12 6.07 13.50
CA ILE A 53 4.30 5.41 14.52
C ILE A 53 5.09 5.26 15.82
N SER A 54 4.42 5.39 16.98
CA SER A 54 5.06 5.18 18.29
C SER A 54 5.05 3.72 18.72
N VAL A 55 5.99 3.32 19.59
CA VAL A 55 6.03 1.98 20.20
C VAL A 55 4.72 1.64 20.90
N ALA A 56 4.18 2.56 21.70
CA ALA A 56 2.91 2.35 22.40
C ALA A 56 1.75 2.10 21.43
N LYS A 57 1.76 2.74 20.25
CA LYS A 57 0.74 2.50 19.23
C LYS A 57 0.94 1.16 18.51
N LEU A 58 2.18 0.77 18.24
CA LEU A 58 2.50 -0.57 17.73
C LEU A 58 2.00 -1.65 18.69
N ASP A 59 2.33 -1.55 19.97
CA ASP A 59 1.88 -2.51 20.98
C ASP A 59 0.37 -2.50 21.16
N GLN A 60 -0.27 -1.33 21.13
CA GLN A 60 -1.73 -1.24 21.17
C GLN A 60 -2.34 -2.10 20.05
N ILE A 61 -1.84 -1.96 18.81
CA ILE A 61 -2.33 -2.71 17.66
C ILE A 61 -1.98 -4.19 17.81
N LEU A 62 -0.72 -4.54 18.08
CA LEU A 62 -0.28 -5.94 18.18
C LEU A 62 -0.91 -6.70 19.37
N CYS A 63 -1.50 -6.00 20.34
CA CYS A 63 -2.20 -6.59 21.48
C CYS A 63 -3.72 -6.67 21.31
N GLU A 64 -4.29 -6.16 20.21
CA GLU A 64 -5.69 -6.39 19.87
C GLU A 64 -5.96 -7.87 19.56
N THR A 65 -7.24 -8.23 19.55
CA THR A 65 -7.69 -9.56 19.12
C THR A 65 -8.14 -9.50 17.66
N TYR A 66 -7.56 -10.37 16.83
CA TYR A 66 -7.89 -10.48 15.41
C TYR A 66 -8.44 -11.87 15.12
N ASN A 67 -9.63 -11.95 14.53
CA ASN A 67 -10.33 -13.21 14.26
C ASN A 67 -10.45 -14.14 15.48
N GLY A 68 -10.63 -13.56 16.67
CA GLY A 68 -10.75 -14.31 17.93
C GLY A 68 -9.42 -14.79 18.52
N VAL A 69 -8.28 -14.43 17.94
CA VAL A 69 -6.94 -14.82 18.40
C VAL A 69 -6.11 -13.57 18.71
N ARG A 70 -5.41 -13.56 19.84
CA ARG A 70 -4.43 -12.52 20.17
C ARG A 70 -3.08 -12.87 19.52
N PRO A 71 -2.41 -11.95 18.81
CA PRO A 71 -1.07 -12.17 18.28
C PRO A 71 -0.08 -12.59 19.36
N LYS A 72 0.82 -13.52 19.02
CA LYS A 72 2.06 -13.74 19.80
C LYS A 72 2.96 -12.49 19.81
N ALA A 73 2.76 -11.59 18.84
CA ALA A 73 3.45 -10.32 18.68
C ALA A 73 3.03 -9.23 19.66
N CYS A 74 2.02 -9.46 20.50
CA CYS A 74 1.69 -8.50 21.54
C CYS A 74 2.90 -8.22 22.45
N HIS A 75 3.14 -6.94 22.76
CA HIS A 75 4.31 -6.44 23.50
C HIS A 75 5.67 -6.54 22.78
N SER A 76 5.67 -6.83 21.47
CA SER A 76 6.90 -6.84 20.63
C SER A 76 7.05 -5.57 19.77
N GLY A 77 6.23 -4.55 19.98
CA GLY A 77 6.27 -3.30 19.22
C GLY A 77 7.60 -2.56 19.35
N GLN A 78 8.31 -2.71 20.48
CA GLN A 78 9.63 -2.11 20.67
C GLN A 78 10.68 -2.74 19.73
N ASP A 79 10.67 -4.06 19.54
CA ASP A 79 11.60 -4.76 18.65
C ASP A 79 11.38 -4.35 17.20
N LEU A 80 10.11 -4.32 16.77
CA LEU A 80 9.73 -3.88 15.43
C LEU A 80 10.15 -2.41 15.18
N TYR A 81 9.93 -1.54 16.17
CA TYR A 81 10.32 -0.13 16.10
C TYR A 81 11.84 0.05 16.00
N ASN A 82 12.61 -0.67 16.84
CA ASN A 82 14.06 -0.57 16.88
C ASN A 82 14.70 -1.01 15.55
N LEU A 83 14.22 -2.12 14.98
CA LEU A 83 14.67 -2.57 13.66
C LEU A 83 14.31 -1.56 12.57
N GLY A 84 13.15 -0.90 12.65
CA GLY A 84 12.83 0.21 11.75
C GLY A 84 13.86 1.34 11.79
N ILE A 85 14.32 1.72 12.98
CA ILE A 85 15.40 2.71 13.13
C ILE A 85 16.71 2.17 12.54
N GLU A 86 17.07 0.93 12.87
CA GLU A 86 18.32 0.29 12.45
C GLU A 86 18.45 0.23 10.92
N TYR A 87 17.40 -0.19 10.23
CA TYR A 87 17.39 -0.31 8.77
C TYR A 87 16.95 0.98 8.05
N GLY A 88 16.62 2.05 8.77
CA GLY A 88 16.13 3.31 8.18
C GLY A 88 14.78 3.16 7.45
N ILE A 89 13.94 2.23 7.90
CA ILE A 89 12.62 1.92 7.36
C ILE A 89 11.56 2.31 8.38
N ASP A 90 10.51 3.02 7.95
CA ASP A 90 9.42 3.38 8.84
C ASP A 90 8.64 2.11 9.27
N PRO A 91 8.62 1.75 10.58
CA PRO A 91 7.97 0.54 11.07
C PRO A 91 6.46 0.45 10.81
N ILE A 92 5.81 1.55 10.42
CA ILE A 92 4.40 1.48 9.99
C ILE A 92 4.23 0.58 8.75
N PHE A 93 5.23 0.49 7.88
CA PHE A 93 5.20 -0.42 6.72
C PHE A 93 5.36 -1.87 7.16
N ALA A 94 6.27 -2.17 8.08
CA ALA A 94 6.40 -3.51 8.64
C ALA A 94 5.07 -3.96 9.26
N LEU A 95 4.41 -3.09 10.03
CA LEU A 95 3.10 -3.36 10.60
C LEU A 95 2.03 -3.61 9.50
N ALA A 96 2.01 -2.79 8.44
CA ALA A 96 1.08 -2.94 7.34
C ALA A 96 1.26 -4.27 6.58
N PHE A 97 2.50 -4.67 6.30
CA PHE A 97 2.80 -5.99 5.74
C PHE A 97 2.41 -7.10 6.71
N PHE A 98 2.67 -6.94 8.00
CA PHE A 98 2.31 -7.94 9.01
C PHE A 98 0.80 -8.20 9.01
N ARG A 99 0.00 -7.14 8.91
CA ARG A 99 -1.45 -7.22 8.73
C ARG A 99 -1.81 -8.00 7.46
N GLN A 100 -1.26 -7.58 6.32
CA GLN A 100 -1.67 -8.06 5.01
C GLN A 100 -1.26 -9.52 4.78
N GLU A 101 -0.06 -9.89 5.19
CA GLU A 101 0.51 -11.21 4.93
C GLU A 101 0.05 -12.24 5.95
N SER A 102 -0.11 -11.86 7.22
CA SER A 102 -0.33 -12.87 8.27
C SER A 102 -1.35 -12.47 9.35
N THR A 103 -2.13 -11.41 9.12
CA THR A 103 -3.09 -10.88 10.11
C THR A 103 -2.40 -10.63 11.46
N TYR A 104 -1.28 -9.91 11.44
CA TYR A 104 -0.45 -9.65 12.61
C TYR A 104 0.05 -10.93 13.31
N GLY A 105 0.27 -12.01 12.55
CA GLY A 105 0.75 -13.27 13.09
C GLY A 105 -0.33 -14.18 13.70
N THR A 106 -1.61 -13.88 13.51
CA THR A 106 -2.72 -14.72 14.01
C THR A 106 -3.12 -15.85 13.07
N SER A 107 -2.73 -15.80 11.79
CA SER A 107 -2.98 -16.89 10.86
C SER A 107 -2.33 -18.21 11.35
N PRO A 108 -2.92 -19.39 11.07
CA PRO A 108 -2.35 -20.66 11.53
C PRO A 108 -0.90 -20.90 11.07
N LEU A 109 -0.58 -20.45 9.85
CA LEU A 109 0.78 -20.53 9.31
C LEU A 109 1.74 -19.64 10.12
N ALA A 110 1.39 -18.37 10.32
CA ALA A 110 2.27 -17.42 11.02
C ALA A 110 2.44 -17.74 12.52
N GLN A 111 1.44 -18.34 13.17
CA GLN A 111 1.59 -18.84 14.54
C GLN A 111 2.63 -19.96 14.66
N ARG A 112 2.89 -20.70 13.58
CA ARG A 112 3.92 -21.76 13.53
C ARG A 112 5.28 -21.22 13.09
N THR A 113 5.29 -20.33 12.11
CA THR A 113 6.53 -19.87 11.46
C THR A 113 7.16 -18.64 12.13
N LEU A 114 6.37 -17.87 12.91
CA LEU A 114 6.76 -16.56 13.45
C LEU A 114 7.22 -15.57 12.36
N ASN A 115 6.68 -15.75 11.16
CA ASN A 115 7.11 -15.04 9.95
C ASN A 115 6.16 -13.89 9.63
N LEU A 116 6.63 -12.65 9.84
CA LEU A 116 5.83 -11.44 9.64
C LEU A 116 5.22 -11.36 8.24
N GLY A 117 6.05 -11.60 7.22
CA GLY A 117 5.72 -11.34 5.82
C GLY A 117 5.57 -12.59 4.95
N ASN A 118 5.34 -13.77 5.55
CA ASN A 118 5.29 -15.05 4.83
C ASN A 118 6.46 -15.24 3.82
N MET A 119 7.67 -14.87 4.24
CA MET A 119 8.88 -15.00 3.43
C MET A 119 9.14 -16.47 3.09
N ARG A 120 9.48 -16.75 1.82
CA ARG A 120 9.69 -18.11 1.32
C ARG A 120 11.03 -18.68 1.76
N CYS A 121 11.05 -19.99 2.00
CA CYS A 121 12.19 -20.75 2.49
C CYS A 121 13.51 -20.40 1.78
N ALA A 122 13.51 -20.38 0.44
CA ALA A 122 14.59 -19.84 -0.39
C ALA A 122 16.04 -20.23 0.03
N GLY A 123 16.29 -21.41 0.59
CA GLY A 123 17.63 -21.83 1.05
C GLY A 123 17.91 -21.65 2.56
N TYR A 124 16.92 -21.20 3.34
CA TYR A 124 16.97 -21.29 4.81
C TYR A 124 16.83 -22.74 5.28
N ALA A 125 17.46 -23.06 6.40
CA ALA A 125 17.53 -24.43 6.91
C ALA A 125 16.19 -24.92 7.49
N THR A 126 15.43 -24.02 8.11
CA THR A 126 14.18 -24.38 8.80
C THR A 126 13.00 -23.81 8.05
N CYS A 127 12.15 -24.70 7.54
CA CYS A 127 11.00 -24.32 6.73
C CYS A 127 9.77 -25.16 7.05
N TYR A 128 8.61 -24.53 6.96
CA TYR A 128 7.30 -25.17 7.14
C TYR A 128 6.42 -24.76 5.98
N GLU A 129 5.90 -25.75 5.23
CA GLU A 129 5.05 -25.54 4.05
C GLU A 129 5.64 -24.53 3.02
N GLY A 130 6.97 -24.52 2.88
CA GLY A 130 7.68 -23.64 1.92
C GLY A 130 7.94 -22.22 2.44
N PHE A 131 7.60 -21.91 3.68
CA PHE A 131 7.87 -20.64 4.34
C PHE A 131 9.01 -20.77 5.35
N ARG A 132 9.79 -19.70 5.53
CA ARG A 132 10.83 -19.62 6.57
C ARG A 132 10.19 -19.73 7.94
N VAL A 133 10.85 -20.45 8.85
CA VAL A 133 10.46 -20.58 10.27
C VAL A 133 11.57 -19.95 11.11
N TYR A 134 11.19 -19.11 12.05
CA TYR A 134 12.09 -18.41 12.95
C TYR A 134 11.97 -18.94 14.38
N ALA A 135 13.04 -18.82 15.16
CA ALA A 135 13.06 -19.23 16.56
C ALA A 135 12.17 -18.33 17.42
N ASP A 136 12.15 -17.03 17.10
CA ASP A 136 11.30 -16.03 17.73
C ASP A 136 10.83 -14.97 16.73
N LEU A 137 9.99 -14.04 17.19
CA LEU A 137 9.47 -12.97 16.36
C LEU A 137 10.54 -11.94 15.97
N ALA A 138 11.53 -11.70 16.83
CA ALA A 138 12.57 -10.70 16.57
C ALA A 138 13.44 -11.13 15.38
N GLU A 139 13.80 -12.42 15.29
CA GLU A 139 14.49 -12.99 14.13
C GLU A 139 13.64 -12.84 12.86
N GLY A 140 12.33 -13.12 12.94
CA GLY A 140 11.41 -12.95 11.81
C GLY A 140 11.20 -11.50 11.37
N TYR A 141 11.20 -10.54 12.31
CA TYR A 141 11.15 -9.12 12.02
C TYR A 141 12.44 -8.66 11.36
N ASN A 142 13.59 -9.03 11.93
CA ASN A 142 14.90 -8.66 11.38
C ASN A 142 15.05 -9.15 9.94
N ASP A 143 14.66 -10.40 9.66
CA ASP A 143 14.75 -10.95 8.31
C ASP A 143 13.83 -10.23 7.30
N TRP A 144 12.66 -9.75 7.76
CA TRP A 144 11.80 -8.91 6.93
C TRP A 144 12.42 -7.55 6.64
N TYR A 145 12.94 -6.86 7.65
CA TYR A 145 13.59 -5.57 7.47
C TYR A 145 14.79 -5.66 6.53
N ARG A 146 15.61 -6.70 6.71
CA ARG A 146 16.73 -7.00 5.84
C ARG A 146 16.30 -7.24 4.39
N LEU A 147 15.23 -8.01 4.17
CA LEU A 147 14.68 -8.21 2.83
C LEU A 147 14.22 -6.90 2.20
N ILE A 148 13.52 -6.03 2.95
CA ILE A 148 13.05 -4.76 2.41
C ILE A 148 14.21 -3.82 2.12
N ALA A 149 15.17 -3.68 3.04
CA ALA A 149 16.32 -2.80 2.87
C ALA A 149 17.21 -3.25 1.70
N HIS A 150 17.72 -4.48 1.75
CA HIS A 150 18.67 -4.96 0.76
C HIS A 150 17.97 -5.37 -0.54
N GLY A 151 16.91 -6.17 -0.43
CA GLY A 151 16.19 -6.65 -1.60
C GLY A 151 15.51 -5.51 -2.37
N TYR A 152 14.60 -4.80 -1.72
CA TYR A 152 13.71 -3.87 -2.43
C TYR A 152 14.23 -2.44 -2.51
N VAL A 153 14.78 -1.89 -1.42
CA VAL A 153 15.29 -0.50 -1.41
C VAL A 153 16.62 -0.41 -2.16
N ASN A 154 17.56 -1.33 -1.93
CA ASN A 154 18.83 -1.35 -2.65
C ASN A 154 18.77 -2.09 -4.00
N GLY A 155 17.68 -2.80 -4.29
CA GLY A 155 17.49 -3.51 -5.55
C GLY A 155 18.26 -4.83 -5.67
N GLU A 156 18.60 -5.47 -4.55
CA GLU A 156 19.42 -6.70 -4.50
C GLU A 156 18.56 -8.00 -4.54
N VAL A 157 17.28 -7.92 -4.92
CA VAL A 157 16.47 -9.13 -5.17
C VAL A 157 17.08 -9.93 -6.32
N SER A 158 17.55 -11.12 -6.02
CA SER A 158 18.07 -12.08 -7.00
C SER A 158 17.52 -13.48 -6.74
N SER A 159 17.70 -14.38 -7.71
CA SER A 159 17.41 -15.82 -7.52
C SER A 159 18.24 -16.46 -6.40
N GLN A 160 19.27 -15.76 -5.92
CA GLN A 160 20.22 -16.16 -4.90
C GLN A 160 20.11 -15.32 -3.63
N CYS A 161 19.05 -14.52 -3.46
CA CYS A 161 18.84 -13.70 -2.27
C CYS A 161 17.77 -14.32 -1.35
N PRO A 162 18.04 -15.43 -0.63
CA PRO A 162 17.76 -15.38 0.78
C PRO A 162 18.74 -14.34 1.34
N CYS A 163 18.30 -13.18 1.79
CA CYS A 163 19.22 -12.14 2.30
C CYS A 163 19.95 -12.59 3.58
N LYS A 164 20.40 -13.85 3.71
CA LYS A 164 20.81 -14.54 4.92
C LYS A 164 22.13 -14.02 5.48
N ASP A 165 23.01 -13.50 4.61
CA ASP A 165 24.41 -13.18 4.92
C ASP A 165 24.82 -11.75 4.50
N VAL A 166 23.85 -10.85 4.25
CA VAL A 166 24.08 -9.39 4.13
C VAL A 166 23.96 -8.72 5.49
#